data_AF-A0A194AJL7-F1
#
_entry.id   AF-A0A194AJL7-F1
#
_cell.length_a   1.000
_cell.length_b   1.000
_cell.length_c   1.000
_cell.angle_alpha   90.00
_cell.angle_beta   90.00
_cell.angle_gamma   90.00
#
_symmetry.space_group_name_H-M   'P 1'
#
loop_
_entity.id
_entity.type
_entity.pdbx_description
1 polymer ?
#
loop_
_entity_poly.entity_id
_entity_poly.type
_entity_poly.pdbx_seq_one_letter_code
_entity_poly.pdbx_strand_id
1 'polypeptide(L)' 'MTINEHTTDQDGFDYMANTGREECDRDMIGIVLALAITAFITFCQYVGLL' A
#
# COMPACT_ATOMS: atom_id res chain seq x y z
N MET A 1 -21.34 13.81 -17.76
CA MET A 1 -20.32 13.13 -16.93
C MET A 1 -19.88 14.16 -15.90
N THR A 2 -20.26 13.96 -14.64
CA THR A 2 -20.01 14.94 -13.57
C THR A 2 -18.58 14.75 -13.09
N ILE A 3 -17.71 15.73 -13.35
CA ILE A 3 -16.30 15.70 -12.93
C ILE A 3 -16.27 16.04 -11.43
N ASN A 4 -15.70 15.18 -10.60
CA ASN A 4 -15.54 15.45 -9.17
C ASN A 4 -14.29 16.30 -8.95
N GLU A 5 -14.45 17.58 -8.63
CA GLU A 5 -13.33 18.52 -8.42
C GLU A 5 -12.35 18.11 -7.31
N HIS A 6 -12.74 17.19 -6.42
CA HIS A 6 -11.89 16.68 -5.36
C HIS A 6 -11.07 15.44 -5.75
N THR A 7 -11.44 14.76 -6.83
CA THR A 7 -10.84 13.47 -7.20
C THR A 7 -10.34 13.46 -8.64
N THR A 8 -10.56 14.53 -9.40
CA THR A 8 -10.13 14.64 -10.80
C THR A 8 -9.34 15.91 -11.02
N ASP A 9 -8.16 15.79 -11.62
CA ASP A 9 -7.30 16.93 -11.96
C ASP A 9 -7.90 17.80 -13.07
N GLN A 10 -7.34 19.00 -13.28
CA GLN A 10 -7.74 19.92 -14.35
C GLN A 10 -7.59 19.33 -15.77
N ASP A 11 -6.68 18.37 -15.95
CA ASP A 11 -6.50 17.61 -17.20
C ASP A 11 -7.47 16.42 -17.35
N GLY A 12 -8.35 16.19 -16.38
CA GLY A 12 -9.32 15.10 -16.38
C GLY A 12 -8.80 13.77 -15.82
N PHE A 13 -7.63 13.77 -15.16
CA PHE A 13 -7.07 12.57 -14.51
C PHE A 13 -7.78 12.28 -13.19
N ASP A 14 -8.54 11.18 -13.13
CA ASP A 14 -9.23 10.76 -11.92
C ASP A 14 -8.28 9.97 -10.99
N TYR A 15 -7.84 10.63 -9.91
CA TYR A 15 -6.97 10.08 -8.89
C TYR A 15 -7.61 8.92 -8.12
N MET A 16 -8.94 8.85 -8.03
CA MET A 16 -9.67 7.76 -7.37
C MET A 16 -9.95 6.60 -8.33
N ALA A 17 -9.98 6.85 -9.64
CA ALA A 17 -9.96 5.79 -10.66
C ALA A 17 -8.55 5.29 -10.96
N ASN A 18 -7.52 5.86 -10.33
CA ASN A 18 -6.14 5.42 -10.43
C ASN A 18 -5.96 4.04 -9.79
N THR A 19 -6.43 3.01 -10.50
CA THR A 19 -6.03 1.61 -10.37
C THR A 19 -4.63 1.39 -10.94
N GLY A 20 -3.77 2.40 -10.80
CA GLY A 20 -2.41 2.39 -11.31
C GLY A 20 -1.60 1.30 -10.62
N ARG A 21 -0.75 0.62 -11.40
CA ARG A 21 0.19 -0.39 -10.86
C ARG A 21 0.99 0.16 -9.67
N GLU A 22 1.29 1.46 -9.65
CA GLU A 22 2.09 2.08 -8.59
C GLU A 22 1.46 1.98 -7.20
N GLU A 23 0.13 2.14 -7.08
CA GLU A 23 -0.54 2.00 -5.78
C GLU A 23 -0.63 0.54 -5.36
N CYS A 24 -0.92 -0.36 -6.31
CA CYS A 24 -0.94 -1.80 -6.08
C CYS A 24 0.44 -2.35 -5.68
N ASP A 25 1.51 -1.88 -6.33
CA ASP A 25 2.88 -2.27 -6.03
C ASP A 25 3.33 -1.74 -4.67
N ARG A 26 2.99 -0.49 -4.33
CA ARG A 26 3.27 0.10 -3.00
C ARG A 26 2.57 -0.66 -1.88
N ASP A 27 1.30 -1.00 -2.06
CA ASP A 27 0.52 -1.75 -1.07
C ASP A 27 1.04 -3.19 -0.91
N MET A 28 1.39 -3.85 -2.03
CA MET A 28 1.98 -5.19 -2.01
C MET A 28 3.33 -5.19 -1.28
N ILE A 29 4.22 -4.26 -1.60
CA ILE A 29 5.53 -4.14 -0.93
C ILE A 29 5.34 -3.86 0.57
N GLY A 30 4.39 -2.99 0.92
CA GLY A 30 4.04 -2.70 2.31
C GLY A 30 3.59 -3.94 3.08
N ILE A 31 2.71 -4.75 2.48
CA ILE A 31 2.22 -6.01 3.09
C ILE A 31 3.35 -7.03 3.25
N VAL A 32 4.18 -7.22 2.23
CA VAL A 32 5.32 -8.15 2.28
C VAL A 32 6.32 -7.74 3.37
N LEU A 33 6.60 -6.44 3.48
CA LEU A 33 7.49 -5.93 4.53
C LEU A 33 6.90 -6.14 5.92
N ALA A 34 5.61 -5.87 6.12
CA ALA A 34 4.93 -6.09 7.39
C ALA A 34 5.01 -7.57 7.80
N LEU A 35 4.72 -8.50 6.88
CA LEU A 35 4.84 -9.93 7.13
C LEU A 35 6.25 -10.36 7.50
N ALA A 36 7.27 -9.84 6.81
CA ALA A 36 8.67 -10.14 7.10
C ALA A 36 9.08 -9.68 8.51
N ILE A 37 8.67 -8.45 8.90
CA ILE A 37 8.94 -7.91 10.24
C ILE A 37 8.22 -8.74 11.31
N THR A 38 6.93 -9.04 11.12
CA THR A 38 6.17 -9.85 12.07
C THR A 38 6.79 -11.25 12.23
N ALA A 39 7.12 -11.92 11.12
CA ALA A 39 7.75 -13.23 11.17
C ALA A 39 9.11 -13.20 11.89
N PHE A 40 9.92 -12.17 11.63
CA PHE A 40 11.21 -11.98 12.32
C PHE A 40 11.03 -11.79 13.83
N ILE A 41 10.09 -10.92 14.24
CA ILE A 41 9.82 -10.67 15.66
C ILE A 41 9.31 -11.95 16.34
N THR A 42 8.36 -12.65 15.72
CA THR A 42 7.84 -13.92 16.25
C THR A 42 8.94 -14.97 16.38
N PHE A 43 9.85 -15.05 15.42
CA PHE A 43 11.02 -15.93 15.50
C PHE A 43 11.91 -15.56 16.68
N CYS A 44 12.27 -14.28 16.84
CA CYS A 44 13.08 -13.81 17.95
C CYS A 44 12.44 -14.12 19.32
N GLN A 45 11.13 -13.94 19.45
CA GLN A 45 10.39 -14.32 20.66
C GLN A 45 10.43 -15.83 20.91
N TYR A 46 10.28 -16.64 19.85
CA TYR A 46 10.33 -18.10 19.96
C TYR A 46 11.68 -18.61 20.45
N VAL A 47 12.79 -18.00 20.00
CA VAL A 47 14.14 -18.38 20.42
C VAL A 47 14.62 -17.66 21.69
N GLY A 48 13.79 -16.80 22.29
CA GLY A 48 14.11 -16.08 23.52
C GLY A 48 15.13 -14.96 23.36
N LEU A 49 15.27 -14.40 22.16
CA LEU A 49 16.14 -13.25 21.87
C LEU A 49 15.47 -11.89 22.17
N LEU A 50 14.15 -11.89 22.31
CA LEU A 50 13.30 -10.75 22.68
C LEU A 50 12.22 -11.24 23.66
#